data_AF-A0A950E484-F1
#
_entry.id   AF-A0A950E484-F1
#
_cell.length_a   1.000
_cell.length_b   1.000
_cell.length_c   1.000
_cell.angle_alpha   90.00
_cell.angle_beta   90.00
_cell.angle_gamma   90.00
#
_symmetry.space_group_name_H-M   'P 1'
#
loop_
_entity.id
_entity.type
_entity.pdbx_description
1 polymer ?
#
loop_
_entity_poly.entity_id
_entity_poly.type
_entity_poly.pdbx_seq_one_letter_code
_entity_poly.pdbx_strand_id
1 'polypeptide(L)'
;MPAQDESLRAPESLPARAPARGERTLIVASLGAILLIALAWAHPGTIIAQGDRSPLLDPLNEAAKCNTAWSDGSAYVGQTNACFGVALYLLIYAAFNAVFGLSYGQVILAALILGLCWLGAFRLCRTVGLTAPFACIAAWAYTLNPARPTYLVVLPSFDMMAAATPWLFNALFVAVDPARRPRARLWIAAIAAVVGAQLATTPQIILAMALGCLAWAFLPMRLAADAREYALWALKTLVIASVASLWWALPSAISYFSGDVTRVTNASQNGWIFGNASLLNEMRWTASWTWRFLDYFPWSGVSDRSAPL
;
A
#
# COMPACT_ATOMS: atom_id res chain seq x y z
N MET A 1 30.45 -1.31 53.65
CA MET A 1 29.68 -1.93 52.55
C MET A 1 29.19 -0.82 51.65
N PRO A 2 29.76 -0.65 50.44
CA PRO A 2 29.27 0.37 49.53
C PRO A 2 27.94 -0.08 48.92
N ALA A 3 26.98 0.83 48.87
CA ALA A 3 25.69 0.63 48.22
C ALA A 3 25.92 0.29 46.74
N GLN A 4 25.43 -0.88 46.32
CA GLN A 4 25.44 -1.26 44.92
C GLN A 4 24.50 -0.34 44.14
N ASP A 5 25.10 0.33 43.17
CA ASP A 5 24.48 1.25 42.23
C ASP A 5 23.50 0.48 41.32
N GLU A 6 22.24 0.35 41.73
CA GLU A 6 21.16 -0.26 40.93
C GLU A 6 20.74 0.58 39.71
N SER A 7 21.41 1.72 39.46
CA SER A 7 21.07 2.66 38.39
C SER A 7 21.43 2.22 36.97
N LEU A 8 22.07 1.05 36.81
CA LEU A 8 22.49 0.50 35.51
C LEU A 8 21.70 -0.76 35.08
N ARG A 9 20.45 -0.93 35.52
CA ARG A 9 19.57 -1.92 34.88
C ARG A 9 19.23 -1.42 33.48
N ALA A 10 19.94 -1.98 32.49
CA ALA A 10 19.61 -1.84 31.07
C ALA A 10 18.09 -2.03 30.89
N PRO A 11 17.41 -1.21 30.06
CA PRO A 11 15.99 -1.37 29.81
C PRO A 11 15.75 -2.80 29.36
N GLU A 12 14.98 -3.54 30.16
CA GLU A 12 14.54 -4.90 29.88
C GLU A 12 14.02 -4.91 28.44
N SER A 13 14.77 -5.57 27.55
CA SER A 13 14.41 -5.67 26.14
C SER A 13 12.97 -6.16 26.08
N LEU A 14 12.06 -5.35 25.51
CA LEU A 14 10.64 -5.68 25.43
C LEU A 14 10.49 -7.14 25.00
N PRO A 15 10.02 -8.04 25.89
CA PRO A 15 10.03 -9.47 25.61
C PRO A 15 9.25 -9.68 24.32
N ALA A 16 9.84 -10.41 23.38
CA ALA A 16 9.16 -10.82 22.16
C ALA A 16 7.99 -11.72 22.57
N ARG A 17 6.83 -11.10 22.84
CA ARG A 17 5.62 -11.80 23.25
C ARG A 17 5.27 -12.77 22.13
N ALA A 18 5.46 -14.07 22.39
CA ALA A 18 4.95 -15.11 21.51
C ALA A 18 3.45 -14.85 21.32
N PRO A 19 2.91 -14.99 20.09
CA PRO A 19 1.50 -14.74 19.87
C PRO A 19 0.70 -15.69 20.75
N ALA A 20 -0.08 -15.13 21.67
CA ALA A 20 -0.96 -15.91 22.53
C ALA A 20 -1.90 -16.73 21.65
N ARG A 21 -2.32 -17.92 22.11
CA ARG A 21 -3.17 -18.84 21.32
C ARG A 21 -4.39 -18.14 20.69
N GLY A 22 -4.96 -17.14 21.36
CA GLY A 22 -6.06 -16.32 20.85
C GLY A 22 -5.72 -15.39 19.67
N GLU A 23 -4.47 -14.93 19.55
CA GLU A 23 -4.05 -14.09 18.41
C GLU A 23 -4.06 -14.87 17.10
N ARG A 24 -3.58 -16.12 17.14
CA ARG A 24 -3.57 -17.00 15.96
C ARG A 24 -4.98 -17.24 15.44
N THR A 25 -5.93 -17.48 16.34
CA THR A 25 -7.33 -17.65 15.98
C THR A 25 -7.90 -16.40 15.30
N LEU A 26 -7.61 -15.21 15.84
CA LEU A 26 -8.07 -13.95 15.23
C LEU A 26 -7.47 -13.72 13.84
N ILE A 27 -6.18 -14.02 13.65
CA ILE A 27 -5.50 -13.89 12.36
C ILE A 27 -6.12 -14.87 11.35
N VAL A 28 -6.23 -16.16 11.69
CA VAL A 28 -6.79 -17.17 10.78
C VAL A 28 -8.24 -16.86 10.43
N ALA A 29 -9.07 -16.49 11.43
CA ALA A 29 -10.46 -16.12 11.20
C ALA A 29 -10.58 -14.87 10.31
N SER A 30 -9.76 -13.84 10.54
CA SER A 30 -9.84 -12.59 9.76
C SER A 30 -9.34 -12.77 8.33
N LEU A 31 -8.24 -13.51 8.12
CA LEU A 31 -7.76 -13.84 6.77
C LEU A 31 -8.76 -14.73 6.03
N GLY A 32 -9.39 -15.68 6.73
CA GLY A 32 -10.48 -16.49 6.17
C GLY A 32 -11.69 -15.63 5.76
N ALA A 33 -12.09 -14.67 6.61
CA ALA A 33 -13.16 -13.74 6.28
C ALA A 33 -12.82 -12.84 5.08
N ILE A 34 -11.59 -12.32 4.99
CA ILE A 34 -11.12 -11.54 3.83
C ILE A 34 -11.22 -12.38 2.56
N LEU A 35 -10.77 -13.64 2.60
CA LEU A 35 -10.87 -14.54 1.45
C LEU A 35 -12.32 -14.78 1.05
N LEU A 36 -13.21 -15.04 2.01
CA LEU A 36 -14.64 -15.26 1.75
C LEU A 36 -15.32 -14.01 1.16
N ILE A 37 -15.04 -12.83 1.71
CA ILE A 37 -15.55 -11.55 1.19
C ILE A 37 -15.06 -11.34 -0.24
N ALA A 38 -13.78 -11.56 -0.50
CA ALA A 38 -13.22 -11.40 -1.83
C ALA A 38 -13.82 -12.41 -2.83
N LEU A 39 -13.97 -13.68 -2.43
CA LEU A 39 -14.61 -14.72 -3.24
C LEU A 39 -16.08 -14.41 -3.56
N ALA A 40 -16.79 -13.71 -2.68
CA ALA A 40 -18.14 -13.24 -2.97
C ALA A 40 -18.21 -12.21 -4.11
N TRP A 41 -17.08 -11.59 -4.48
CA TRP A 41 -16.98 -10.70 -5.65
C TRP A 41 -16.65 -11.46 -6.94
N ALA A 42 -16.35 -12.76 -6.89
CA ALA A 42 -16.04 -13.54 -8.07
C ALA A 42 -17.30 -13.76 -8.93
N HIS A 43 -17.24 -13.28 -10.17
CA HIS A 43 -18.25 -13.56 -11.19
C HIS A 43 -17.60 -14.32 -12.35
N PRO A 44 -17.92 -15.61 -12.55
CA PRO A 44 -17.31 -16.40 -13.62
C PRO A 44 -17.52 -15.76 -14.99
N GLY A 45 -16.46 -15.68 -15.79
CA GLY A 45 -16.52 -15.13 -17.15
C GLY A 45 -16.51 -13.61 -17.26
N THR A 46 -16.44 -12.87 -16.15
CA THR A 46 -16.35 -11.40 -16.16
C THR A 46 -15.08 -10.91 -15.44
N ILE A 47 -14.74 -9.64 -15.65
CA ILE A 47 -13.68 -8.92 -14.94
C ILE A 47 -14.35 -8.02 -13.89
N ILE A 48 -13.80 -7.98 -12.68
CA ILE A 48 -14.40 -7.28 -11.53
C ILE A 48 -14.05 -5.78 -11.53
N ALA A 49 -13.07 -5.35 -12.32
CA ALA A 49 -12.73 -3.94 -12.49
C ALA A 49 -13.01 -3.53 -13.95
N GLN A 50 -14.12 -2.83 -14.16
CA GLN A 50 -14.44 -2.16 -15.43
C GLN A 50 -13.92 -0.72 -15.38
N GLY A 51 -12.60 -0.55 -15.33
CA GLY A 51 -12.02 0.70 -15.84
C GLY A 51 -11.89 0.59 -17.35
N ASP A 52 -11.87 1.71 -18.08
CA ASP A 52 -11.51 1.80 -19.52
C ASP A 52 -10.02 1.43 -19.76
N ARG A 53 -9.52 0.38 -19.10
CA ARG A 53 -8.12 -0.02 -19.09
C ARG A 53 -7.99 -1.44 -19.65
N SER A 54 -7.42 -1.52 -20.85
CA SER A 54 -6.97 -2.74 -21.54
C SER A 54 -6.09 -3.74 -20.75
N PRO A 55 -5.35 -3.40 -19.66
CA PRO A 55 -4.41 -4.33 -19.01
C PRO A 55 -5.01 -5.52 -18.29
N LEU A 56 -6.32 -5.56 -18.10
CA LEU A 56 -6.97 -6.63 -17.32
C LEU A 56 -7.25 -7.88 -18.17
N LEU A 57 -7.21 -7.77 -19.51
CA LEU A 57 -7.51 -8.87 -20.43
C LEU A 57 -6.27 -9.68 -20.84
N ASP A 58 -5.10 -9.02 -20.98
CA ASP A 58 -3.84 -9.65 -21.40
C ASP A 58 -2.63 -9.09 -20.61
N PRO A 59 -2.48 -9.50 -19.33
CA PRO A 59 -1.47 -8.93 -18.44
C PRO A 59 -0.03 -9.29 -18.82
N LEU A 60 0.20 -10.40 -19.54
CA LEU A 60 1.55 -10.78 -19.99
C LEU A 60 2.02 -9.88 -21.12
N ASN A 61 1.17 -9.62 -22.09
CA ASN A 61 1.47 -8.70 -23.18
C ASN A 61 1.69 -7.28 -22.65
N GLU A 62 0.86 -6.83 -21.70
CA GLU A 62 1.09 -5.54 -21.04
C GLU A 62 2.38 -5.51 -20.23
N ALA A 63 2.74 -6.57 -19.50
CA ALA A 63 4.02 -6.63 -18.79
C ALA A 63 5.21 -6.52 -19.77
N ALA A 64 5.13 -7.17 -20.94
CA ALA A 64 6.13 -7.07 -21.98
C ALA A 64 6.25 -5.63 -22.54
N LYS A 65 5.12 -4.95 -22.76
CA LYS A 65 5.08 -3.54 -23.18
C LYS A 65 5.59 -2.58 -22.10
N CYS A 66 5.42 -2.92 -20.83
CA CYS A 66 5.93 -2.13 -19.70
C CYS A 66 7.44 -2.25 -19.53
N ASN A 67 8.06 -3.32 -20.01
CA ASN A 67 9.51 -3.52 -19.91
C ASN A 67 10.32 -2.70 -20.92
N THR A 68 9.68 -1.98 -21.84
CA THR A 68 10.36 -1.12 -22.83
C THR A 68 10.14 0.36 -22.52
N ALA A 69 11.21 1.17 -22.63
CA ALA A 69 11.13 2.63 -22.42
C ALA A 69 10.30 3.35 -23.50
N TRP A 70 10.09 2.70 -24.65
CA TRP A 70 9.27 3.16 -25.78
C TRP A 70 8.28 2.07 -26.16
N SER A 71 7.00 2.42 -26.31
CA SER A 71 5.96 1.49 -26.76
C SER A 71 5.05 2.17 -27.78
N ASP A 72 4.88 1.53 -28.93
CA ASP A 72 3.85 1.81 -29.94
C ASP A 72 2.49 1.18 -29.60
N GLY A 73 2.45 0.31 -28.59
CA GLY A 73 1.24 -0.43 -28.18
C GLY A 73 0.19 0.38 -27.42
N SER A 74 0.48 1.64 -27.07
CA SER A 74 -0.44 2.53 -26.33
C SER A 74 -0.72 3.86 -27.03
N ALA A 75 0.01 4.17 -28.11
CA ALA A 75 -0.20 5.35 -28.95
C ALA A 75 0.30 5.08 -30.38
N TYR A 76 -0.46 5.51 -31.39
CA TYR A 76 -0.19 5.28 -32.82
C TYR A 76 1.20 5.72 -33.32
N VAL A 77 1.90 6.59 -32.58
CA VAL A 77 3.22 7.15 -32.94
C VAL A 77 4.33 6.75 -31.98
N GLY A 78 4.05 5.84 -31.04
CA GLY A 78 4.95 5.51 -29.95
C GLY A 78 4.94 6.57 -28.86
N GLN A 79 5.03 6.13 -27.60
CA GLN A 79 5.19 7.04 -26.46
C GLN A 79 6.15 6.44 -25.42
N THR A 80 6.74 7.33 -24.63
CA THR A 80 7.52 6.98 -23.45
C THR A 80 6.62 6.31 -22.42
N ASN A 81 7.01 5.12 -21.95
CA ASN A 81 6.17 4.32 -21.06
C ASN A 81 6.64 4.41 -19.60
N ALA A 82 5.85 5.08 -18.76
CA ALA A 82 6.09 5.15 -17.31
C ALA A 82 5.63 3.89 -16.55
N CYS A 83 5.08 2.88 -17.24
CA CYS A 83 4.51 1.68 -16.62
C CYS A 83 5.55 0.61 -16.24
N PHE A 84 6.86 0.86 -16.44
CA PHE A 84 7.94 -0.07 -16.08
C PHE A 84 7.84 -0.59 -14.64
N GLY A 85 7.47 0.29 -13.70
CA GLY A 85 7.30 -0.08 -12.31
C GLY A 85 6.14 -1.05 -12.04
N VAL A 86 5.16 -1.14 -12.95
CA VAL A 86 3.95 -1.97 -12.83
C VAL A 86 4.14 -3.38 -13.41
N ALA A 87 5.21 -3.61 -14.18
CA ALA A 87 5.47 -4.89 -14.84
C ALA A 87 5.48 -6.08 -13.86
N LEU A 88 6.07 -5.92 -12.67
CA LEU A 88 6.09 -6.98 -11.66
C LEU A 88 4.68 -7.35 -11.15
N TYR A 89 3.82 -6.37 -10.91
CA TYR A 89 2.42 -6.63 -10.54
C TYR A 89 1.67 -7.34 -11.66
N LEU A 90 1.88 -6.92 -12.92
CA LEU A 90 1.25 -7.55 -14.07
C LEU A 90 1.70 -9.00 -14.26
N LEU A 91 2.98 -9.31 -14.01
CA LEU A 91 3.49 -10.69 -14.01
C LEU A 91 2.86 -11.54 -12.91
N ILE A 92 2.72 -10.99 -11.70
CA ILE A 92 2.03 -11.67 -10.60
C ILE A 92 0.55 -11.91 -10.99
N TYR A 93 -0.12 -10.87 -11.49
CA TYR A 93 -1.51 -10.95 -11.92
C TYR A 93 -1.72 -11.97 -13.04
N ALA A 94 -0.83 -12.01 -14.03
CA ALA A 94 -0.80 -13.01 -15.08
C ALA A 94 -0.67 -14.44 -14.53
N ALA A 95 0.21 -14.65 -13.55
CA ALA A 95 0.35 -15.96 -12.91
C ALA A 95 -0.93 -16.39 -12.19
N PHE A 96 -1.57 -15.49 -11.45
CA PHE A 96 -2.87 -15.78 -10.82
C PHE A 96 -3.96 -16.08 -11.86
N ASN A 97 -4.03 -15.31 -12.94
CA ASN A 97 -4.99 -15.54 -14.02
C ASN A 97 -4.75 -16.86 -14.74
N ALA A 98 -3.49 -17.26 -14.95
CA ALA A 98 -3.14 -18.53 -15.58
C ALA A 98 -3.57 -19.74 -14.73
N VAL A 99 -3.50 -19.63 -13.40
CA VAL A 99 -3.83 -20.74 -12.48
C VAL A 99 -5.32 -20.79 -12.16
N PHE A 100 -5.97 -19.64 -11.97
CA PHE A 100 -7.34 -19.57 -11.44
C PHE A 100 -8.37 -19.04 -12.45
N GLY A 101 -7.93 -18.57 -13.62
CA GLY A 101 -8.77 -17.83 -14.57
C GLY A 101 -8.89 -16.34 -14.21
N LEU A 102 -9.38 -15.53 -15.16
CA LEU A 102 -9.40 -14.07 -15.06
C LEU A 102 -10.10 -13.54 -13.79
N SER A 103 -11.32 -14.02 -13.52
CA SER A 103 -12.14 -13.55 -12.40
C SER A 103 -11.55 -13.97 -11.05
N TYR A 104 -11.29 -15.26 -10.86
CA TYR A 104 -10.75 -15.77 -9.59
C TYR A 104 -9.30 -15.32 -9.34
N GLY A 105 -8.47 -15.19 -10.39
CA GLY A 105 -7.11 -14.67 -10.27
C GLY A 105 -7.11 -13.24 -9.72
N GLN A 106 -8.02 -12.40 -10.23
CA GLN A 106 -8.23 -11.04 -9.76
C GLN A 106 -8.69 -11.00 -8.28
N VAL A 107 -9.65 -11.84 -7.92
CA VAL A 107 -10.16 -11.94 -6.55
C VAL A 107 -9.09 -12.39 -5.57
N ILE A 108 -8.32 -13.42 -5.92
CA ILE A 108 -7.29 -13.96 -5.02
C ILE A 108 -6.20 -12.90 -4.82
N LEU A 109 -5.82 -12.18 -5.88
CA LEU A 109 -4.87 -11.08 -5.77
C LEU A 109 -5.40 -9.95 -4.86
N ALA A 110 -6.68 -9.60 -5.00
CA ALA A 110 -7.34 -8.63 -4.11
C ALA A 110 -7.35 -9.12 -2.66
N ALA A 111 -7.69 -10.39 -2.42
CA ALA A 111 -7.68 -11.01 -1.09
C ALA A 111 -6.28 -10.97 -0.45
N LEU A 112 -5.23 -11.22 -1.24
CA LEU A 112 -3.84 -11.13 -0.78
C LEU A 112 -3.47 -9.70 -0.36
N ILE A 113 -3.82 -8.71 -1.18
CA ILE A 113 -3.56 -7.29 -0.86
C ILE A 113 -4.31 -6.90 0.42
N LEU A 114 -5.59 -7.22 0.54
CA LEU A 114 -6.39 -6.94 1.73
C LEU A 114 -5.83 -7.66 2.96
N GLY A 115 -5.42 -8.91 2.80
CA GLY A 115 -4.76 -9.69 3.85
C GLY A 115 -3.45 -9.06 4.31
N LEU A 116 -2.63 -8.55 3.39
CA LEU A 116 -1.39 -7.82 3.71
C LEU A 116 -1.68 -6.50 4.43
N CYS A 117 -2.72 -5.77 4.04
CA CYS A 117 -3.16 -4.56 4.74
C CYS A 117 -3.56 -4.88 6.18
N TRP A 118 -4.44 -5.86 6.34
CA TRP A 118 -4.97 -6.25 7.63
C TRP A 118 -3.87 -6.76 8.54
N LEU A 119 -3.01 -7.66 8.05
CA LEU A 119 -1.92 -8.21 8.84
C LEU A 119 -0.89 -7.16 9.22
N GLY A 120 -0.55 -6.25 8.29
CA GLY A 120 0.34 -5.13 8.56
C GLY A 120 -0.23 -4.21 9.64
N ALA A 121 -1.49 -3.80 9.52
CA ALA A 121 -2.16 -2.93 10.47
C ALA A 121 -2.30 -3.61 11.84
N PHE A 122 -2.72 -4.87 11.88
CA PHE A 122 -2.78 -5.67 13.10
C PHE A 122 -1.40 -5.72 13.78
N ARG A 123 -0.35 -6.02 12.99
CA ARG A 123 1.01 -6.12 13.53
C ARG A 123 1.50 -4.78 14.07
N LEU A 124 1.28 -3.69 13.34
CA LEU A 124 1.59 -2.33 13.80
C LEU A 124 0.89 -2.03 15.13
N CYS A 125 -0.42 -2.25 15.20
CA CYS A 125 -1.21 -2.03 16.42
C CYS A 125 -0.69 -2.86 17.60
N ARG A 126 -0.33 -4.13 17.37
CA ARG A 126 0.28 -4.99 18.40
C ARG A 126 1.65 -4.46 18.83
N THR A 127 2.46 -3.99 17.90
CA THR A 127 3.78 -3.40 18.15
C THR A 127 3.68 -2.10 18.97
N VAL A 128 2.65 -1.29 18.75
CA VAL A 128 2.36 -0.05 19.51
C VAL A 128 1.76 -0.36 20.89
N GLY A 129 1.32 -1.60 21.15
CA GLY A 129 0.89 -2.06 22.47
C GLY A 129 -0.61 -2.28 22.65
N LEU A 130 -1.44 -2.08 21.61
CA LEU A 130 -2.87 -2.37 21.67
C LEU A 130 -3.12 -3.86 21.91
N THR A 131 -4.08 -4.23 22.76
CA THR A 131 -4.45 -5.64 22.97
C THR A 131 -4.95 -6.30 21.68
N ALA A 132 -4.87 -7.63 21.59
CA ALA A 132 -5.27 -8.37 20.40
C ALA A 132 -6.68 -8.03 19.85
N PRO A 133 -7.75 -7.94 20.67
CA PRO A 133 -9.07 -7.58 20.13
C PRO A 133 -9.12 -6.15 19.57
N PHE A 134 -8.52 -5.17 20.23
CA PHE A 134 -8.50 -3.78 19.72
C PHE A 134 -7.63 -3.63 18.48
N ALA A 135 -6.50 -4.33 18.42
CA ALA A 135 -5.66 -4.39 17.22
C ALA A 135 -6.42 -5.03 16.04
N CYS A 136 -7.24 -6.05 16.29
CA CYS A 136 -8.09 -6.68 15.29
C CYS A 136 -9.13 -5.68 14.74
N ILE A 137 -9.83 -4.97 15.62
CA ILE A 137 -10.83 -3.95 15.24
C ILE A 137 -10.17 -2.83 14.42
N ALA A 138 -9.03 -2.31 14.88
CA ALA A 138 -8.30 -1.27 14.17
C ALA A 138 -7.80 -1.73 12.79
N ALA A 139 -7.32 -2.98 12.68
CA ALA A 139 -6.90 -3.56 11.42
C ALA A 139 -8.07 -3.69 10.42
N TRP A 140 -9.25 -4.10 10.89
CA TRP A 140 -10.47 -4.13 10.08
C TRP A 140 -10.91 -2.75 9.63
N ALA A 141 -10.90 -1.76 10.53
CA ALA A 141 -11.23 -0.37 10.20
C ALA A 141 -10.28 0.21 9.13
N TYR A 142 -8.98 -0.11 9.20
CA TYR A 142 -8.01 0.28 8.17
C TYR A 142 -8.25 -0.44 6.83
N THR A 143 -8.50 -1.75 6.89
CA THR A 143 -8.60 -2.62 5.70
C THR A 143 -9.89 -2.37 4.91
N LEU A 144 -11.01 -2.19 5.60
CA LEU A 144 -12.35 -2.00 5.02
C LEU A 144 -12.83 -0.54 5.04
N ASN A 145 -11.91 0.40 5.17
CA ASN A 145 -12.24 1.82 5.04
C ASN A 145 -13.05 2.05 3.74
N PRO A 146 -14.14 2.84 3.76
CA PRO A 146 -14.96 3.18 2.59
C PRO A 146 -14.21 3.65 1.33
N ALA A 147 -13.01 4.23 1.45
CA ALA A 147 -12.18 4.56 0.29
C ALA A 147 -11.57 3.32 -0.41
N ARG A 148 -11.47 2.17 0.26
CA ARG A 148 -10.75 0.99 -0.26
C ARG A 148 -11.54 0.28 -1.37
N PRO A 149 -12.86 -0.01 -1.21
CA PRO A 149 -13.64 -0.65 -2.27
C PRO A 149 -13.68 0.15 -3.59
N THR A 150 -13.55 1.48 -3.53
CA THR A 150 -13.57 2.33 -4.74
C THR A 150 -12.30 2.25 -5.58
N TYR A 151 -11.17 1.85 -4.99
CA TYR A 151 -9.89 1.76 -5.72
C TYR A 151 -9.39 0.33 -5.89
N LEU A 152 -10.00 -0.62 -5.20
CA LEU A 152 -9.56 -2.01 -5.18
C LEU A 152 -9.56 -2.59 -6.60
N VAL A 153 -8.40 -3.05 -7.04
CA VAL A 153 -8.10 -3.56 -8.39
C VAL A 153 -8.22 -2.55 -9.54
N VAL A 154 -8.89 -1.42 -9.36
CA VAL A 154 -8.97 -0.34 -10.36
C VAL A 154 -7.65 0.44 -10.42
N LEU A 155 -7.03 0.67 -9.26
CA LEU A 155 -5.77 1.41 -9.16
C LEU A 155 -4.75 0.65 -8.29
N PRO A 156 -4.00 -0.31 -8.89
CA PRO A 156 -3.04 -1.16 -8.18
C PRO A 156 -2.04 -0.39 -7.32
N SER A 157 -1.60 0.79 -7.77
CA SER A 157 -0.69 1.65 -7.00
C SER A 157 -1.28 2.08 -5.66
N PHE A 158 -2.56 2.44 -5.60
CA PHE A 158 -3.22 2.82 -4.34
C PHE A 158 -3.35 1.63 -3.39
N ASP A 159 -3.65 0.45 -3.95
CA ASP A 159 -3.75 -0.80 -3.19
C ASP A 159 -2.43 -1.23 -2.58
N MET A 160 -1.35 -1.13 -3.36
CA MET A 160 0.00 -1.45 -2.88
C MET A 160 0.49 -0.42 -1.86
N MET A 161 0.17 0.87 -2.03
CA MET A 161 0.44 1.90 -1.04
C MET A 161 -0.23 1.57 0.30
N ALA A 162 -1.54 1.27 0.27
CA ALA A 162 -2.29 0.93 1.48
C ALA A 162 -1.79 -0.36 2.14
N ALA A 163 -1.38 -1.36 1.35
CA ALA A 163 -0.76 -2.56 1.89
C ALA A 163 0.59 -2.26 2.54
N ALA A 164 1.47 -1.50 1.89
CA ALA A 164 2.83 -1.24 2.36
C ALA A 164 2.90 -0.29 3.57
N THR A 165 2.00 0.69 3.66
CA THR A 165 2.02 1.73 4.70
C THR A 165 2.12 1.17 6.13
N PRO A 166 1.24 0.26 6.59
CA PRO A 166 1.33 -0.25 7.95
C PRO A 166 2.58 -1.11 8.18
N TRP A 167 3.12 -1.79 7.14
CA TRP A 167 4.37 -2.53 7.23
C TRP A 167 5.59 -1.61 7.40
N LEU A 168 5.64 -0.50 6.66
CA LEU A 168 6.68 0.52 6.80
C LEU A 168 6.64 1.13 8.20
N PHE A 169 5.45 1.53 8.66
CA PHE A 169 5.26 2.11 9.98
C PHE A 169 5.62 1.12 11.09
N ASN A 170 5.29 -0.16 10.91
CA ASN A 170 5.69 -1.22 11.83
C ASN A 170 7.21 -1.43 11.81
N ALA A 171 7.87 -1.40 10.66
CA ALA A 171 9.32 -1.54 10.57
C ALA A 171 10.05 -0.39 11.28
N LEU A 172 9.58 0.85 11.10
CA LEU A 172 10.08 2.02 11.83
C LEU A 172 9.92 1.85 13.35
N PHE A 173 8.75 1.38 13.80
CA PHE A 173 8.51 1.18 15.23
C PHE A 173 9.31 0.02 15.83
N VAL A 174 9.50 -1.06 15.08
CA VAL A 174 10.33 -2.20 15.48
C VAL A 174 11.81 -1.79 15.65
N ALA A 175 12.26 -0.77 14.91
CA ALA A 175 13.63 -0.26 14.97
C ALA A 175 13.96 0.58 16.23
N VAL A 176 12.97 0.81 17.10
CA VAL A 176 13.18 1.33 18.46
C VAL A 176 14.17 0.45 19.22
N ASP A 177 14.06 -0.87 19.04
CA ASP A 177 14.99 -1.87 19.56
C ASP A 177 16.24 -1.97 18.64
N PRO A 178 17.45 -1.61 19.13
CA PRO A 178 18.68 -1.68 18.35
C PRO A 178 18.95 -3.04 17.72
N ALA A 179 18.58 -4.14 18.40
CA ALA A 179 18.81 -5.50 17.90
C ALA A 179 17.98 -5.81 16.64
N ARG A 180 16.86 -5.10 16.43
CA ARG A 180 15.93 -5.35 15.32
C ARG A 180 16.13 -4.40 14.14
N ARG A 181 16.96 -3.36 14.30
CA ARG A 181 17.28 -2.37 13.27
C ARG A 181 17.77 -2.95 11.93
N PRO A 182 18.63 -3.99 11.87
CA PRO A 182 19.04 -4.58 10.59
C PRO A 182 17.87 -5.21 9.83
N ARG A 183 16.99 -5.94 10.55
CA ARG A 183 15.81 -6.56 9.97
C ARG A 183 14.80 -5.52 9.49
N ALA A 184 14.54 -4.48 10.29
CA ALA A 184 13.66 -3.38 9.90
C ALA A 184 14.14 -2.68 8.62
N ARG A 185 15.46 -2.41 8.53
CA ARG A 185 16.08 -1.83 7.33
C ARG A 185 15.90 -2.71 6.10
N LEU A 186 16.11 -4.02 6.23
CA LEU A 186 15.90 -4.96 5.12
C LEU A 186 14.47 -4.89 4.59
N TRP A 187 13.47 -4.87 5.48
CA TRP A 187 12.07 -4.76 5.09
C TRP A 187 11.76 -3.41 4.42
N ILE A 188 12.27 -2.30 4.95
CA ILE A 188 12.08 -0.97 4.34
C ILE A 188 12.70 -0.94 2.95
N ALA A 189 13.92 -1.47 2.78
CA ALA A 189 14.58 -1.53 1.48
C ALA A 189 13.85 -2.44 0.50
N ALA A 190 13.35 -3.60 0.95
CA ALA A 190 12.56 -4.51 0.11
C ALA A 190 11.23 -3.88 -0.35
N ILE A 191 10.52 -3.20 0.56
CA ILE A 191 9.29 -2.46 0.22
C ILE A 191 9.61 -1.33 -0.76
N ALA A 192 10.68 -0.56 -0.55
CA ALA A 192 11.09 0.51 -1.46
C ALA A 192 11.46 -0.04 -2.85
N ALA A 193 12.17 -1.17 -2.91
CA ALA A 193 12.54 -1.81 -4.17
C ALA A 193 11.32 -2.37 -4.93
N VAL A 194 10.42 -3.08 -4.25
CA VAL A 194 9.35 -3.87 -4.88
C VAL A 194 8.04 -3.10 -4.98
N VAL A 195 7.58 -2.54 -3.87
CA VAL A 195 6.31 -1.80 -3.82
C VAL A 195 6.51 -0.40 -4.40
N GLY A 196 7.64 0.26 -4.13
CA GLY A 196 7.94 1.58 -4.69
C GLY A 196 7.83 1.62 -6.22
N ALA A 197 8.25 0.54 -6.90
CA ALA A 197 8.08 0.38 -8.34
C ALA A 197 6.61 0.49 -8.78
N GLN A 198 5.69 -0.17 -8.06
CA GLN A 198 4.24 -0.13 -8.36
C GLN A 198 3.63 1.27 -8.22
N LEU A 199 4.27 2.14 -7.45
CA LEU A 199 3.83 3.51 -7.19
C LEU A 199 4.43 4.51 -8.19
N ALA A 200 5.38 4.09 -9.03
CA ALA A 200 6.12 4.97 -9.92
C ALA A 200 5.24 5.68 -10.94
N THR A 201 4.10 5.10 -11.31
CA THR A 201 3.09 5.73 -12.19
C THR A 201 2.36 6.90 -11.55
N THR A 202 2.48 7.08 -10.23
CA THR A 202 1.81 8.10 -9.42
C THR A 202 2.80 8.71 -8.41
N PRO A 203 3.74 9.56 -8.86
CA PRO A 203 4.82 10.11 -8.03
C PRO A 203 4.34 10.88 -6.79
N GLN A 204 3.15 11.49 -6.86
CA GLN A 204 2.51 12.13 -5.72
C GLN A 204 2.22 11.16 -4.56
N ILE A 205 1.93 9.88 -4.85
CA ILE A 205 1.73 8.83 -3.84
C ILE A 205 3.05 8.49 -3.15
N ILE A 206 4.15 8.41 -3.92
CA ILE A 206 5.49 8.18 -3.36
C ILE A 206 5.86 9.32 -2.40
N LEU A 207 5.63 10.58 -2.81
CA LEU A 207 5.88 11.73 -1.96
C LEU A 207 5.03 11.68 -0.68
N ALA A 208 3.73 11.39 -0.79
CA ALA A 208 2.84 11.27 0.37
C ALA A 208 3.31 10.17 1.34
N MET A 209 3.73 9.01 0.83
CA MET A 209 4.30 7.94 1.66
C MET A 209 5.61 8.35 2.32
N ALA A 210 6.50 9.03 1.61
CA ALA A 210 7.77 9.50 2.15
C ALA A 210 7.55 10.51 3.30
N LEU A 211 6.67 11.49 3.08
CA LEU A 211 6.28 12.46 4.11
C LEU A 211 5.60 11.79 5.30
N GLY A 212 4.71 10.82 5.05
CA GLY A 212 4.08 10.02 6.10
C GLY A 212 5.09 9.22 6.92
N CYS A 213 6.10 8.61 6.28
CA CYS A 213 7.18 7.89 6.97
C CYS A 213 8.06 8.83 7.79
N LEU A 214 8.39 10.02 7.26
CA LEU A 214 9.15 11.05 7.99
C LEU A 214 8.38 11.51 9.23
N ALA A 215 7.09 11.83 9.07
CA ALA A 215 6.21 12.19 10.18
C ALA A 215 6.09 11.06 11.22
N TRP A 216 5.92 9.82 10.75
CA TRP A 216 5.81 8.65 11.61
C TRP A 216 7.10 8.33 12.36
N ALA A 217 8.28 8.58 11.76
CA ALA A 217 9.58 8.29 12.37
C ALA A 217 9.88 9.12 13.63
N PHE A 218 9.23 10.27 13.83
CA PHE A 218 9.39 11.09 15.03
C PHE A 218 8.94 10.36 16.31
N LEU A 219 7.84 9.61 16.24
CA LEU A 219 7.32 8.88 17.39
C LEU A 219 8.28 7.78 17.91
N PRO A 220 8.72 6.79 17.10
CA PRO A 220 9.68 5.80 17.55
C PRO A 220 11.04 6.39 17.90
N MET A 221 11.47 7.49 17.26
CA MET A 221 12.70 8.18 17.65
C MET A 221 12.66 8.67 19.11
N ARG A 222 11.50 9.15 19.58
CA ARG A 222 11.32 9.57 20.99
C ARG A 222 11.25 8.41 21.97
N LEU A 223 10.88 7.22 21.49
CA LEU A 223 10.79 5.99 22.30
C LEU A 223 12.11 5.20 22.31
N ALA A 224 13.03 5.50 21.39
CA ALA A 224 14.34 4.87 21.33
C ALA A 224 15.21 5.29 22.52
N ALA A 225 16.00 4.34 23.05
CA ALA A 225 16.94 4.61 24.14
C ALA A 225 17.99 5.68 23.76
N ASP A 226 18.39 5.70 22.49
CA ASP A 226 19.24 6.76 21.91
C ASP A 226 18.60 7.30 20.62
N ALA A 227 18.04 8.50 20.73
CA ALA A 227 17.39 9.20 19.62
C ALA A 227 18.36 9.57 18.48
N ARG A 228 19.62 9.89 18.81
CA ARG A 228 20.63 10.25 17.81
C ARG A 228 21.05 9.01 17.01
N GLU A 229 21.26 7.90 17.69
CA GLU A 229 21.58 6.63 17.04
C GLU A 229 20.42 6.16 16.15
N TYR A 230 19.18 6.31 16.61
CA TYR A 230 18.00 6.03 15.80
C TYR A 230 17.93 6.93 14.55
N ALA A 231 18.17 8.24 14.70
CA ALA A 231 18.19 9.18 13.57
C ALA A 231 19.28 8.82 12.54
N LEU A 232 20.48 8.46 13.00
CA LEU A 232 21.57 7.99 12.13
C LEU A 232 21.20 6.67 11.43
N TRP A 233 20.54 5.74 12.13
CA TRP A 233 20.02 4.51 11.53
C TRP A 233 18.96 4.80 10.47
N ALA A 234 18.04 5.73 10.74
CA ALA A 234 16.98 6.12 9.82
C ALA A 234 17.56 6.75 8.56
N LEU A 235 18.53 7.65 8.69
CA LEU A 235 19.24 8.25 7.56
C LEU A 235 19.96 7.21 6.70
N LYS A 236 20.71 6.28 7.31
CA LYS A 236 21.36 5.18 6.58
C LYS A 236 20.33 4.29 5.87
N THR A 237 19.20 4.03 6.51
CA THR A 237 18.12 3.22 5.95
C THR A 237 17.44 3.93 4.78
N LEU A 238 17.25 5.24 4.86
CA LEU A 238 16.76 6.07 3.75
C LEU A 238 17.70 5.97 2.55
N VAL A 239 19.02 6.14 2.75
CA VAL A 239 20.02 6.01 1.67
C VAL A 239 19.94 4.63 1.01
N ILE A 240 19.87 3.56 1.81
CA ILE A 240 19.78 2.20 1.28
C ILE A 240 18.46 1.97 0.52
N ALA A 241 17.35 2.49 1.04
CA ALA A 241 16.06 2.43 0.36
C ALA A 241 16.07 3.21 -0.96
N SER A 242 16.73 4.37 -1.01
CA SER A 242 16.93 5.15 -2.24
C SER A 242 17.76 4.38 -3.26
N VAL A 243 18.89 3.79 -2.86
CA VAL A 243 19.71 2.94 -3.74
C VAL A 243 18.90 1.75 -4.26
N ALA A 244 18.17 1.06 -3.38
CA ALA A 244 17.31 -0.06 -3.75
C ALA A 244 16.15 0.35 -4.69
N SER A 245 15.79 1.63 -4.72
CA SER A 245 14.76 2.18 -5.60
C SER A 245 15.29 2.61 -6.97
N LEU A 246 16.61 2.73 -7.15
CA LEU A 246 17.20 3.27 -8.39
C LEU A 246 16.79 2.50 -9.64
N TRP A 247 16.60 1.18 -9.54
CA TRP A 247 16.26 0.34 -10.69
C TRP A 247 14.92 0.72 -11.34
N TRP A 248 13.96 1.24 -10.57
CA TRP A 248 12.68 1.74 -11.09
C TRP A 248 12.61 3.27 -11.10
N ALA A 249 13.24 3.95 -10.13
CA ALA A 249 13.14 5.40 -9.99
C ALA A 249 13.85 6.14 -11.12
N LEU A 250 15.02 5.66 -11.56
CA LEU A 250 15.78 6.28 -12.65
C LEU A 250 15.06 6.20 -14.00
N PRO A 251 14.62 5.02 -14.50
CA PRO A 251 13.88 4.97 -15.76
C PRO A 251 12.54 5.72 -15.68
N SER A 252 11.87 5.72 -14.52
CA SER A 252 10.65 6.52 -14.33
C SER A 252 10.92 8.02 -14.43
N ALA A 253 11.99 8.51 -13.77
CA ALA A 253 12.41 9.90 -13.87
C ALA A 253 12.73 10.28 -15.32
N ILE A 254 13.49 9.45 -16.03
CA ILE A 254 13.79 9.66 -17.46
C ILE A 254 12.50 9.78 -18.25
N SER A 255 11.55 8.84 -18.09
CA SER A 255 10.25 8.87 -18.77
C SER A 255 9.46 10.16 -18.51
N TYR A 256 9.46 10.66 -17.26
CA TYR A 256 8.77 11.90 -16.90
C TYR A 256 9.46 13.16 -17.44
N PHE A 257 10.79 13.15 -17.58
CA PHE A 257 11.54 14.28 -18.14
C PHE A 257 11.57 14.28 -19.67
N SER A 258 11.46 13.12 -20.31
CA SER A 258 11.50 12.98 -21.77
C SER A 258 10.14 13.14 -22.47
N GLY A 259 9.03 13.02 -21.74
CA GLY A 259 7.68 13.08 -22.31
C GLY A 259 7.01 14.44 -22.13
N ASP A 260 6.60 15.09 -23.23
CA ASP A 260 5.78 16.31 -23.19
C ASP A 260 4.32 16.05 -22.75
N VAL A 261 3.87 14.78 -22.79
CA VAL A 261 2.43 14.41 -22.75
C VAL A 261 1.88 14.23 -21.33
N THR A 262 2.70 14.01 -20.30
CA THR A 262 2.19 13.80 -18.92
C THR A 262 1.86 15.09 -18.17
N ARG A 263 2.06 16.28 -18.77
CA ARG A 263 1.81 17.58 -18.14
C ARG A 263 0.34 18.04 -18.21
N VAL A 264 -0.56 17.29 -18.84
CA VAL A 264 -1.97 17.67 -18.97
C VAL A 264 -2.81 17.13 -17.81
N THR A 265 -2.49 17.55 -16.58
CA THR A 265 -3.51 17.71 -15.55
C THR A 265 -3.59 19.19 -15.27
N ASN A 266 -4.47 19.90 -15.97
CA ASN A 266 -4.62 21.32 -15.73
C ASN A 266 -5.22 21.54 -14.33
N ALA A 267 -5.00 22.73 -13.77
CA ALA A 267 -5.52 23.09 -12.45
C ALA A 267 -7.06 22.99 -12.36
N SER A 268 -7.81 23.04 -13.47
CA SER A 268 -9.27 22.89 -13.45
C SER A 268 -9.73 21.43 -13.30
N GLN A 269 -8.96 20.44 -13.78
CA GLN A 269 -9.24 19.02 -13.59
C GLN A 269 -8.96 18.58 -12.14
N ASN A 270 -7.90 19.11 -11.52
CA ASN A 270 -7.64 18.93 -10.08
C ASN A 270 -8.48 19.85 -9.19
N GLY A 271 -8.98 20.97 -9.72
CA GLY A 271 -9.81 21.93 -8.99
C GLY A 271 -11.10 21.32 -8.44
N TRP A 272 -11.62 20.28 -9.10
CA TRP A 272 -12.74 19.49 -8.58
C TRP A 272 -12.38 18.64 -7.35
N ILE A 273 -11.14 18.13 -7.29
CA ILE A 273 -10.61 17.39 -6.13
C ILE A 273 -10.43 18.37 -4.97
N PHE A 274 -9.79 19.51 -5.20
CA PHE A 274 -9.58 20.54 -4.17
C PHE A 274 -10.87 21.23 -3.72
N GLY A 275 -11.85 21.40 -4.61
CA GLY A 275 -13.15 22.00 -4.28
C GLY A 275 -14.05 21.10 -3.42
N ASN A 276 -13.82 19.78 -3.42
CA ASN A 276 -14.58 18.80 -2.63
C ASN A 276 -13.75 18.15 -1.50
N ALA A 277 -12.44 18.42 -1.43
CA ALA A 277 -11.55 18.07 -0.33
C ALA A 277 -11.83 18.98 0.88
N SER A 278 -13.00 18.82 1.48
CA SER A 278 -13.25 19.38 2.81
C SER A 278 -12.50 18.54 3.85
N LEU A 279 -11.97 19.17 4.90
CA LEU A 279 -11.34 18.48 6.02
C LEU A 279 -12.26 17.37 6.58
N LEU A 280 -13.57 17.59 6.57
CA LEU A 280 -14.57 16.63 7.02
C LEU A 280 -14.65 15.39 6.10
N ASN A 281 -14.56 15.58 4.77
CA ASN A 281 -14.56 14.47 3.80
C ASN A 281 -13.25 13.68 3.88
N GLU A 282 -12.12 14.34 4.06
CA GLU A 282 -10.81 13.69 4.28
C GLU A 282 -10.82 12.88 5.60
N MET A 283 -11.39 13.43 6.68
CA MET A 283 -11.54 12.72 7.96
C MET A 283 -12.55 11.58 7.93
N ARG A 284 -13.52 11.61 7.01
CA ARG A 284 -14.51 10.54 6.79
C ARG A 284 -14.00 9.44 5.86
N TRP A 285 -12.81 9.63 5.28
CA TRP A 285 -12.21 8.71 4.33
C TRP A 285 -13.18 8.37 3.17
N THR A 286 -14.04 9.32 2.82
CA THR A 286 -14.97 9.19 1.70
C THR A 286 -14.25 9.63 0.44
N ALA A 287 -13.99 8.71 -0.49
CA ALA A 287 -13.43 9.06 -1.78
C ALA A 287 -14.43 9.97 -2.52
N SER A 288 -14.01 11.18 -2.87
CA SER A 288 -14.79 12.12 -3.70
C SER A 288 -15.19 11.51 -5.05
N TRP A 289 -14.51 10.46 -5.51
CA TRP A 289 -14.78 9.72 -6.76
C TRP A 289 -16.15 9.04 -6.83
N THR A 290 -16.79 8.68 -5.72
CA THR A 290 -18.16 8.10 -5.73
C THR A 290 -19.21 9.06 -6.29
N TRP A 291 -18.91 10.35 -6.32
CA TRP A 291 -19.85 11.39 -6.75
C TRP A 291 -19.88 11.58 -8.27
N ARG A 292 -18.86 11.12 -9.01
CA ARG A 292 -18.71 11.43 -10.44
C ARG A 292 -19.11 10.28 -11.37
N PHE A 293 -19.04 9.04 -10.91
CA PHE A 293 -19.26 7.87 -11.76
C PHE A 293 -19.97 6.74 -11.02
N LEU A 294 -21.28 6.91 -10.75
CA LEU A 294 -22.15 5.85 -10.23
C LEU A 294 -22.20 4.62 -11.15
N ASP A 295 -21.97 4.80 -12.45
CA ASP A 295 -22.07 3.73 -13.46
C ASP A 295 -20.78 2.91 -13.64
N TYR A 296 -19.62 3.38 -13.14
CA TYR A 296 -18.35 2.65 -13.22
C TYR A 296 -18.19 1.57 -12.15
N PHE A 297 -19.07 1.59 -11.14
CA PHE A 297 -19.04 0.68 -10.03
C PHE A 297 -20.43 0.04 -9.90
N PRO A 298 -20.75 -1.00 -10.70
CA PRO A 298 -22.02 -1.69 -10.58
C PRO A 298 -22.27 -2.29 -9.18
N TRP A 299 -21.23 -2.38 -8.33
CA TRP A 299 -21.28 -2.80 -6.93
C TRP A 299 -21.43 -1.65 -5.91
N SER A 300 -21.28 -0.37 -6.30
CA SER A 300 -21.52 0.77 -5.39
C SER A 300 -23.00 1.14 -5.27
N GLY A 301 -23.89 0.34 -5.85
CA GLY A 301 -25.33 0.55 -5.83
C GLY A 301 -25.99 0.25 -4.49
N VAL A 302 -25.53 0.85 -3.37
CA VAL A 302 -26.32 0.93 -2.12
C VAL A 302 -25.89 2.16 -1.29
N SER A 303 -26.20 3.37 -1.76
CA SER A 303 -26.49 4.47 -0.85
C SER A 303 -27.69 5.25 -1.39
N ASP A 304 -28.86 4.89 -0.88
CA ASP A 304 -30.16 5.56 -1.01
C ASP A 304 -30.64 5.97 -2.41
N ARG A 305 -31.36 5.06 -3.07
CA ARG A 305 -32.47 5.41 -3.98
C ARG A 305 -33.84 5.27 -3.30
N SER A 306 -33.93 5.61 -2.01
CA SER A 306 -35.21 5.74 -1.29
C SER A 306 -35.64 7.20 -1.09
N ALA A 307 -35.29 8.08 -2.04
CA ALA A 307 -36.01 9.34 -2.20
C ALA A 307 -37.03 9.15 -3.33
N PRO A 308 -38.34 9.18 -3.04
CA PRO A 308 -39.36 9.00 -4.05
C PRO A 308 -39.39 10.21 -4.99
N LEU A 309 -39.48 9.94 -6.29
CA LEU A 309 -40.09 10.85 -7.26
C LEU A 309 -41.61 10.75 -7.13
#